data_AF-A0A8X6NK98-F1
#
_entry.id   AF-A0A8X6NK98-F1
#
_cell.length_a   1.000
_cell.length_b   1.000
_cell.length_c   1.000
_cell.angle_alpha   90.00
_cell.angle_beta   90.00
_cell.angle_gamma   90.00
#
_symmetry.space_group_name_H-M   'P 1'
#
loop_
_entity.id
_entity.type
_entity.pdbx_description
1 polymer ?
#
loop_
_entity_poly.entity_id
_entity_poly.type
_entity_poly.pdbx_seq_one_letter_code
_entity_poly.pdbx_strand_id
1 'polypeptide(L)'
;MQIRNGSNQIEPYKFQVYRFKRVMFGVNVSPFLLSATIKHHIEKYREQYPAATEMLDTCLYVDDVISGADDISQALKISKDADTIMKNASIKLRKWNSNDQTANENVWEY
;
A
#
# COMPACT_ATOMS: atom_id res chain seq x y z
N MET A 1 -20.90 -20.90 -31.44
CA MET A 1 -21.75 -22.00 -31.94
C MET A 1 -22.45 -22.60 -30.72
N GLN A 2 -23.75 -22.34 -30.54
CA GLN A 2 -24.56 -23.00 -29.49
C GLN A 2 -25.63 -23.84 -30.18
N ILE A 3 -25.65 -25.14 -29.84
CA ILE A 3 -26.63 -26.11 -30.33
C ILE A 3 -27.92 -25.90 -29.53
N ARG A 4 -29.02 -25.60 -30.21
CA ARG A 4 -30.37 -25.61 -29.65
C ARG A 4 -30.84 -27.06 -29.56
N ASN A 5 -31.26 -27.49 -28.38
CA ASN A 5 -32.23 -28.57 -28.23
C ASN A 5 -33.32 -28.14 -27.24
N GLY A 6 -34.55 -28.53 -27.57
CA GLY A 6 -35.80 -28.03 -27.01
C GLY A 6 -36.02 -28.34 -25.53
N SER A 7 -36.99 -27.60 -24.98
CA SER A 7 -37.62 -27.77 -23.66
C SER A 7 -36.72 -27.78 -22.43
N ASN A 8 -35.79 -26.82 -22.32
CA ASN A 8 -35.24 -26.44 -21.01
C ASN A 8 -35.46 -24.95 -20.81
N GLN A 9 -36.31 -24.58 -19.85
CA GLN A 9 -36.33 -23.22 -19.34
C GLN A 9 -34.92 -22.89 -18.85
N ILE A 10 -34.30 -21.88 -19.46
CA ILE A 10 -33.01 -21.37 -19.01
C ILE A 10 -33.30 -20.65 -17.70
N GLU A 11 -33.07 -21.31 -16.56
CA GLU A 11 -33.03 -20.65 -15.25
C GLU A 11 -32.17 -19.39 -15.40
N PRO A 12 -32.71 -18.19 -15.13
CA PRO A 12 -31.96 -16.95 -15.33
C PRO A 12 -30.71 -17.02 -14.46
N TYR A 13 -29.54 -16.90 -15.10
CA TYR A 13 -28.26 -16.89 -14.40
C TYR A 13 -28.33 -15.82 -13.30
N LYS A 14 -28.33 -16.25 -12.03
CA LYS A 14 -28.50 -15.35 -10.89
C LYS A 14 -27.19 -14.61 -10.66
N PHE A 15 -27.07 -13.41 -11.23
CA PHE A 15 -25.92 -12.55 -11.00
C PHE A 15 -25.97 -11.93 -9.60
N GLN A 16 -24.85 -12.01 -8.88
CA GLN A 16 -24.68 -11.28 -7.64
C GLN A 16 -23.82 -10.05 -7.90
N VAL A 17 -24.38 -8.87 -7.63
CA VAL A 17 -23.72 -7.58 -7.82
C VAL A 17 -23.17 -7.11 -6.48
N TYR A 18 -21.91 -6.73 -6.46
CA TYR A 18 -21.22 -6.19 -5.29
C TYR A 18 -20.84 -4.72 -5.52
N ARG A 19 -20.81 -3.95 -4.43
CA ARG A 19 -20.33 -2.56 -4.43
C ARG A 19 -19.19 -2.43 -3.43
N PHE A 20 -18.07 -1.89 -3.88
CA PHE A 20 -16.94 -1.57 -3.01
C PHE A 20 -17.30 -0.46 -2.03
N LYS A 21 -16.89 -0.63 -0.76
CA LYS A 21 -17.03 0.38 0.30
C LYS A 21 -15.72 1.15 0.55
N ARG A 22 -14.69 0.87 -0.26
CA ARG A 22 -13.33 1.41 -0.14
C ARG A 22 -12.83 1.79 -1.52
N VAL A 23 -11.83 2.66 -1.57
CA VAL A 23 -11.09 2.98 -2.78
C VAL A 23 -10.47 1.69 -3.33
N MET A 24 -10.73 1.40 -4.61
CA MET A 24 -10.30 0.16 -5.25
C MET A 24 -8.88 0.28 -5.80
N PHE A 25 -8.16 -0.83 -5.88
CA PHE A 25 -7.00 -0.91 -6.75
C PHE A 25 -7.43 -0.89 -8.22
N GLY A 26 -6.64 -0.25 -9.08
CA GLY A 26 -6.84 -0.27 -10.53
C GLY A 26 -7.84 0.74 -11.09
N VAL A 27 -8.48 1.59 -10.28
CA VAL A 27 -9.18 2.77 -10.83
C VAL A 27 -8.23 3.95 -10.92
N ASN A 28 -8.35 4.72 -12.01
CA ASN A 28 -7.44 5.80 -12.39
C ASN A 28 -7.24 6.88 -11.30
N VAL A 29 -8.26 7.13 -10.48
CA VAL A 29 -8.22 8.14 -9.40
C VAL A 29 -7.62 7.63 -8.09
N SER A 30 -7.49 6.32 -7.91
CA SER A 30 -7.02 5.75 -6.63
C SER A 30 -5.61 6.16 -6.24
N PRO A 31 -4.61 6.16 -7.14
CA PRO A 31 -3.25 6.57 -6.79
C PRO A 31 -3.20 8.01 -6.27
N PHE A 32 -3.98 8.91 -6.89
CA PHE A 32 -4.09 10.29 -6.45
C PHE A 32 -4.70 10.40 -5.04
N LEU A 33 -5.83 9.73 -4.79
CA LEU A 33 -6.48 9.76 -3.48
C LEU A 33 -5.56 9.23 -2.37
N LEU A 34 -4.85 8.14 -2.64
CA LEU A 34 -3.88 7.57 -1.71
C LEU A 34 -2.74 8.54 -1.43
N SER A 35 -2.09 9.06 -2.49
CA SER A 35 -0.97 10.00 -2.37
C SER A 35 -1.37 11.27 -1.61
N ALA A 36 -2.50 11.88 -1.95
CA ALA A 36 -3.00 13.08 -1.25
C ALA A 36 -3.30 12.80 0.23
N THR A 37 -3.88 11.65 0.55
CA THR A 37 -4.15 11.23 1.94
C THR A 37 -2.85 11.07 2.73
N ILE A 38 -1.85 10.41 2.13
CA ILE A 38 -0.55 10.21 2.79
C ILE A 38 0.16 11.55 2.99
N LYS A 39 0.25 12.40 1.96
CA LYS A 39 0.87 13.74 2.06
C LYS A 39 0.25 14.57 3.17
N HIS A 40 -1.08 14.58 3.28
CA HIS A 40 -1.77 15.27 4.37
C HIS A 40 -1.43 14.67 5.74
N HIS A 41 -1.38 13.34 5.85
CA HIS A 41 -1.11 12.66 7.11
C HIS A 41 0.34 12.81 7.59
N ILE A 42 1.33 12.80 6.70
CA ILE A 42 2.75 12.90 7.08
C ILE A 42 3.16 14.30 7.54
N GLU A 43 2.40 15.34 7.16
CA GLU A 43 2.72 16.74 7.50
C GLU A 43 2.89 16.95 9.01
N LYS A 44 2.03 16.33 9.83
CA LYS A 44 2.08 16.43 11.30
C LYS A 44 3.32 15.78 11.94
N TYR A 45 4.12 15.04 11.16
CA TYR A 45 5.30 14.33 11.61
C TYR A 45 6.61 14.92 11.08
N ARG A 46 6.57 15.96 10.22
CA ARG A 46 7.76 16.49 9.56
C ARG A 46 8.86 16.91 10.54
N GLU A 47 8.49 17.48 11.69
CA GLU A 47 9.46 17.89 12.72
C GLU A 47 10.01 16.70 13.51
N GLN A 48 9.17 15.71 13.80
CA GLN A 48 9.52 14.56 14.65
C GLN A 48 10.32 13.50 13.89
N TYR A 49 9.99 13.28 12.62
CA TYR A 49 10.52 12.21 11.78
C TYR A 49 10.88 12.71 10.37
N PRO A 50 11.75 13.74 10.23
CA PRO A 50 11.99 14.42 8.96
C PRO A 50 12.37 13.46 7.83
N ALA A 51 13.34 12.57 8.06
CA ALA A 51 13.80 11.60 7.07
C ALA A 51 12.71 10.60 6.62
N ALA A 52 11.89 10.11 7.55
CA ALA A 52 10.81 9.18 7.22
C ALA A 52 9.67 9.89 6.48
N THR A 53 9.33 11.13 6.85
CA THR A 53 8.34 11.93 6.12
C THR A 53 8.80 12.29 4.73
N GLU A 54 10.08 12.65 4.55
CA GLU A 54 10.66 12.92 3.24
C GLU A 54 10.60 11.66 2.36
N MET A 55 11.05 10.52 2.88
CA MET A 55 10.95 9.24 2.17
C MET A 55 9.50 8.91 1.78
N LEU A 56 8.54 9.04 2.69
CA LEU A 56 7.13 8.79 2.38
C LEU A 56 6.55 9.77 1.35
N ASP A 57 7.08 10.99 1.25
CA ASP A 57 6.62 11.99 0.27
C ASP A 57 7.21 11.76 -1.14
N THR A 58 8.46 11.28 -1.21
CA THR A 58 9.22 11.17 -2.47
C THR A 58 9.34 9.77 -3.04
N CYS A 59 9.25 8.73 -2.20
CA CYS A 59 9.55 7.34 -2.57
C CYS A 59 8.31 6.44 -2.70
N LEU A 60 7.10 7.01 -2.66
CA LEU A 60 5.87 6.28 -2.95
C LEU A 60 5.62 6.15 -4.44
N TYR A 61 5.58 4.92 -4.93
CA TYR A 61 5.12 4.56 -6.27
C TYR A 61 3.80 3.79 -6.17
N VAL A 62 2.69 4.48 -6.49
CA VAL A 62 1.33 3.95 -6.35
C VAL A 62 1.07 3.50 -4.91
N ASP A 63 1.15 2.20 -4.63
CA ASP A 63 0.95 1.58 -3.31
C ASP A 63 2.23 1.04 -2.67
N ASP A 64 3.37 1.09 -3.37
CA ASP A 64 4.66 0.61 -2.89
C ASP A 64 5.58 1.76 -2.45
N VAL A 65 6.27 1.60 -1.32
CA VAL A 65 7.37 2.48 -0.90
C VAL A 65 8.68 1.85 -1.37
N ILE A 66 9.45 2.56 -2.20
CA ILE A 66 10.72 2.09 -2.73
C ILE A 66 11.79 3.15 -2.47
N SER A 67 12.65 2.90 -1.48
CA SER A 67 13.70 3.82 -1.06
C SER A 67 15.04 3.10 -0.88
N GLY A 68 16.09 3.89 -0.66
CA GLY A 68 17.42 3.41 -0.30
C GLY A 68 17.99 4.23 0.86
N ALA A 69 19.07 3.73 1.45
CA ALA A 69 19.84 4.38 2.50
C ALA A 69 21.33 4.01 2.34
N ASP A 70 22.22 4.88 2.83
CA ASP A 70 23.66 4.66 2.72
C ASP A 70 24.18 3.67 3.78
N ASP A 71 23.42 3.47 4.86
CA ASP A 71 23.76 2.55 5.94
C ASP A 71 22.54 1.75 6.45
N ILE A 72 22.82 0.55 6.98
CA ILE A 72 21.79 -0.37 7.47
C ILE A 72 21.03 0.24 8.66
N SER A 73 21.71 0.93 9.57
CA SER A 73 21.08 1.52 10.76
C SER A 73 20.04 2.59 10.37
N GLN A 74 20.38 3.43 9.40
CA GLN A 74 19.50 4.42 8.80
C GLN A 74 18.32 3.75 8.09
N ALA A 75 18.56 2.70 7.30
CA ALA A 75 17.47 1.94 6.65
C ALA A 75 16.48 1.38 7.68
N LEU A 76 16.98 0.75 8.75
CA LEU A 76 16.17 0.19 9.83
C LEU A 76 15.43 1.28 10.63
N LYS A 77 16.07 2.42 10.85
CA LYS A 77 15.44 3.53 11.57
C LYS A 77 14.32 4.16 10.74
N ILE A 78 14.59 4.47 9.48
CA ILE A 78 13.62 5.11 8.58
C ILE A 78 12.41 4.19 8.37
N SER A 79 12.61 2.89 8.19
CA SER A 79 11.50 1.93 8.02
C SER A 79 10.62 1.86 9.27
N LYS A 80 11.20 1.80 10.48
CA LYS A 80 10.48 1.80 11.75
C LYS A 80 9.71 3.11 12.00
N ASP A 81 10.34 4.25 11.70
CA ASP A 81 9.70 5.56 11.82
C ASP A 81 8.53 5.67 10.81
N ALA A 82 8.71 5.22 9.58
CA ALA A 82 7.66 5.19 8.56
C ALA A 82 6.50 4.26 8.95
N ASP A 83 6.78 3.08 9.51
CA ASP A 83 5.77 2.17 10.05
C ASP A 83 4.97 2.83 11.18
N THR A 84 5.65 3.54 12.08
CA THR A 84 5.01 4.27 13.18
C THR A 84 4.07 5.36 12.65
N ILE A 85 4.53 6.16 11.69
CA ILE A 85 3.73 7.21 11.04
C ILE A 85 2.50 6.58 10.37
N MET A 86 2.69 5.58 9.51
CA MET A 86 1.63 5.01 8.69
C MET A 86 0.62 4.22 9.53
N LYS A 87 1.06 3.54 10.60
CA LYS A 87 0.18 2.85 11.56
C LYS A 87 -0.81 3.80 12.21
N ASN A 88 -0.43 5.06 12.47
CA ASN A 88 -1.34 6.08 12.99
C ASN A 88 -2.41 6.54 11.97
N ALA A 89 -2.23 6.25 10.68
CA ALA A 89 -3.27 6.37 9.65
C ALA A 89 -4.10 5.09 9.47
N SER A 90 -3.87 4.05 10.29
CA SER A 90 -4.36 2.69 10.05
C SER A 90 -3.90 2.09 8.72
N ILE A 91 -2.75 2.54 8.20
CA ILE A 91 -2.11 2.00 7.00
C ILE A 91 -0.90 1.18 7.47
N LYS A 92 -0.94 -0.14 7.31
CA LYS A 92 0.18 -1.02 7.68
C LYS A 92 1.11 -1.16 6.47
N LEU A 93 2.34 -0.65 6.55
CA LEU A 93 3.37 -1.02 5.58
C LEU A 93 3.76 -2.49 5.83
N ARG A 94 3.98 -3.22 4.75
CA ARG A 94 4.10 -4.68 4.74
C ARG A 94 5.17 -5.03 3.73
N LYS A 95 5.71 -6.24 3.87
CA LYS A 95 6.61 -6.84 2.88
C LYS A 95 7.91 -6.02 2.64
N TRP A 96 8.47 -5.42 3.68
CA TRP A 96 9.77 -4.74 3.66
C TRP A 96 10.92 -5.63 3.16
N ASN A 97 11.41 -5.42 1.94
CA ASN A 97 12.52 -6.21 1.41
C ASN A 97 13.74 -5.34 1.10
N SER A 98 14.93 -5.89 1.30
CA SER A 98 16.21 -5.23 1.05
C SER A 98 17.16 -6.13 0.25
N ASN A 99 18.14 -5.52 -0.42
CA ASN A 99 19.28 -6.22 -1.01
C ASN A 99 20.34 -6.62 0.04
N ASP A 100 20.21 -6.12 1.27
CA ASP A 100 21.09 -6.44 2.39
C ASP A 100 20.43 -7.49 3.32
N GLN A 101 21.16 -8.58 3.57
CA GLN A 101 20.67 -9.71 4.38
C GLN A 101 20.47 -9.32 5.85
N THR A 102 21.36 -8.50 6.40
CA THR A 102 21.27 -8.03 7.79
C THR A 102 20.06 -7.13 7.96
N ALA A 103 19.77 -6.25 7.01
CA ALA A 103 18.54 -5.46 7.02
C ALA A 103 17.30 -6.38 7.01
N ASN A 104 17.27 -7.39 6.14
CA ASN A 104 16.15 -8.32 6.08
C ASN A 104 15.92 -9.03 7.42
N GLU A 105 16.96 -9.50 8.11
CA GLU A 105 16.78 -10.17 9.42
C GLU A 105 16.22 -9.26 10.53
N ASN A 106 16.32 -7.93 10.38
CA ASN A 106 16.00 -6.95 11.43
C ASN A 106 14.75 -6.10 11.19
N VAL A 107 14.15 -6.14 9.99
CA VAL A 107 12.90 -5.40 9.69
C VAL A 107 11.65 -6.26 9.93
N TRP A 108 11.80 -7.58 10.12
CA TRP A 108 10.67 -8.49 10.32
C TRP A 108 10.48 -8.92 11.77
N GLU A 109 9.88 -8.07 12.59
CA GLU A 109 9.17 -8.55 13.78
C GLU A 109 7.67 -8.26 13.62
N TYR A 110 6.87 -9.34 13.71
CA TYR A 110 5.42 -9.33 13.58
C TYR A 110 4.72 -9.03 14.91
#